data_AF-A0A7X7GZM9-F1
#
_entry.id   AF-A0A7X7GZM9-F1
#
_cell.length_a   1.000
_cell.length_b   1.000
_cell.length_c   1.000
_cell.angle_alpha   90.00
_cell.angle_beta   90.00
_cell.angle_gamma   90.00
#
_symmetry.space_group_name_H-M   'P 1'
#
loop_
_entity.id
_entity.type
_entity.pdbx_description
1 polymer ?
#
loop_
_entity_poly.entity_id
_entity_poly.type
_entity_poly.pdbx_seq_one_letter_code
_entity_poly.pdbx_strand_id
1 'polypeptide(L)'
;MKKRGVGYGAFFYGTGYGNGFPDESRAVVEITPLGIFNLYVGVSDVGSGGLSVMHQIAQETLKADKELINIIWNDTSLVLDTGTAAASRQTYNTGNAVRIACEKLRDQINLLIGDKLITTKEDVNEIY
;
A
#
# COMPACT_ATOMS: atom_id res chain seq x y z
N MET A 1 23.63 -33.96 34.37
CA MET A 1 22.23 -33.61 34.04
C MET A 1 22.20 -32.23 33.38
N LYS A 2 21.50 -32.07 32.24
CA LYS A 2 21.29 -30.74 31.63
C LYS A 2 20.22 -29.98 32.42
N LYS A 3 20.49 -28.72 32.79
CA LYS A 3 19.51 -27.84 33.44
C LYS A 3 18.65 -27.15 32.37
N ARG A 4 17.39 -26.88 32.70
CA ARG A 4 16.44 -26.09 31.89
C ARG A 4 16.05 -24.83 32.67
N GLY A 5 15.73 -23.76 31.94
CA GLY A 5 15.23 -22.51 32.51
C GLY A 5 14.12 -21.93 31.64
N VAL A 6 13.27 -21.11 32.24
CA VAL A 6 12.21 -20.34 31.58
C VAL A 6 12.43 -18.88 31.92
N GLY A 7 12.21 -18.00 30.94
CA GLY A 7 12.28 -16.56 31.10
C GLY A 7 11.15 -15.86 30.34
N TYR A 8 10.82 -14.64 30.77
CA TYR A 8 9.82 -13.79 30.15
C TYR A 8 10.49 -12.48 29.73
N GLY A 9 10.06 -11.93 28.59
CA GLY A 9 10.51 -10.63 28.10
C GLY A 9 9.33 -9.85 27.54
N ALA A 10 9.34 -8.54 27.77
CA ALA A 10 8.40 -7.59 27.18
C ALA A 10 9.21 -6.46 26.54
N PHE A 11 8.72 -5.93 25.43
CA PHE A 11 9.32 -4.78 24.77
C PHE A 11 8.23 -3.87 24.19
N PHE A 12 8.60 -2.62 23.97
CA PHE A 12 7.80 -1.62 23.25
C PHE A 12 8.69 -1.03 22.16
N TYR A 13 8.13 -0.83 20.97
CA TYR A 13 8.86 -0.29 19.83
C TYR A 13 7.98 0.71 19.09
N GLY A 14 8.45 1.95 18.97
CA GLY A 14 7.82 2.96 18.13
C GLY A 14 8.17 2.75 16.66
N THR A 15 7.21 2.93 15.77
CA THR A 15 7.42 2.86 14.32
C THR A 15 7.72 4.25 13.76
N GLY A 16 8.58 4.33 12.74
CA GLY A 16 8.95 5.58 12.08
C GLY A 16 10.32 6.11 12.48
N TYR A 17 10.83 7.10 11.74
CA TYR A 17 12.21 7.61 11.92
C TYR A 17 12.47 8.23 13.29
N GLY A 18 11.45 8.80 13.93
CA GLY A 18 11.56 9.46 15.22
C GLY A 18 12.41 10.74 15.17
N ASN A 19 12.67 11.32 16.35
CA ASN A 19 13.58 12.46 16.56
C ASN A 19 13.32 13.69 15.65
N GLY A 20 12.07 13.90 15.22
CA GLY A 20 11.70 15.04 14.38
C GLY A 20 12.11 14.93 12.91
N PHE A 21 12.62 13.78 12.46
CA PHE A 21 12.79 13.54 11.03
C PHE A 21 11.43 13.49 10.32
N PRO A 22 11.26 14.22 9.19
CA PRO A 22 10.05 14.13 8.39
C PRO A 22 9.82 12.68 7.95
N ASP A 23 8.72 12.11 8.41
CA ASP A 23 8.39 10.71 8.17
C ASP A 23 7.33 10.58 7.08
N GLU A 24 7.76 10.87 5.85
CA GLU A 24 6.89 10.99 4.69
C GLU A 24 6.92 9.74 3.81
N SER A 25 5.77 9.42 3.20
CA SER A 25 5.67 8.44 2.12
C SER A 25 4.72 8.95 1.05
N ARG A 26 4.93 8.55 -0.20
CA ARG A 26 4.13 9.00 -1.35
C ARG A 26 3.68 7.80 -2.18
N ALA A 27 2.46 7.86 -2.69
CA ALA A 27 1.93 6.89 -3.61
C ALA A 27 1.07 7.59 -4.65
N VAL A 28 1.02 7.03 -5.86
CA VAL A 28 0.15 7.49 -6.93
C VAL A 28 -0.64 6.28 -7.40
N VAL A 29 -1.93 6.47 -7.66
CA VAL A 29 -2.76 5.46 -8.28
C VAL A 29 -3.47 6.08 -9.47
N GLU A 30 -3.54 5.32 -10.56
CA GLU A 30 -4.31 5.66 -11.74
C GLU A 30 -5.13 4.45 -12.18
N ILE A 31 -6.16 4.72 -12.96
CA ILE A 31 -6.89 3.71 -13.71
C ILE A 31 -6.52 3.83 -15.18
N THR A 32 -6.16 2.71 -15.79
CA THR A 32 -5.80 2.66 -17.22
C THR A 32 -7.04 2.42 -18.07
N PRO A 33 -7.02 2.79 -19.38
CA PRO A 33 -8.10 2.46 -20.31
C PRO A 33 -8.37 0.96 -20.48
N LEU A 34 -7.47 0.09 -19.98
CA LEU A 34 -7.61 -1.37 -20.02
C LEU A 34 -8.28 -1.95 -18.77
N GLY A 35 -8.79 -1.11 -17.87
CA GLY A 35 -9.45 -1.57 -16.65
C GLY A 35 -8.50 -2.01 -15.53
N ILE A 36 -7.23 -1.57 -15.57
CA ILE A 36 -6.22 -1.90 -14.56
C ILE A 36 -5.89 -0.68 -13.72
N PHE A 37 -5.85 -0.85 -12.40
CA PHE A 37 -5.34 0.11 -11.45
C PHE A 37 -3.82 -0.02 -11.33
N ASN A 38 -3.07 0.96 -11.81
CA ASN A 38 -1.63 1.02 -11.57
C ASN A 38 -1.37 1.76 -10.27
N LEU A 39 -0.76 1.08 -9.30
CA LEU A 39 -0.26 1.67 -8.05
C LEU A 39 1.25 1.87 -8.14
N TYR A 40 1.69 3.13 -8.14
CA TYR A 40 3.09 3.52 -8.09
C TYR A 40 3.47 3.84 -6.66
N VAL A 41 4.36 3.03 -6.09
CA VAL A 41 4.76 3.18 -4.68
C VAL A 41 6.14 2.60 -4.46
N GLY A 42 7.09 3.42 -4.00
CA GLY A 42 8.40 2.93 -3.60
C GLY A 42 8.28 1.94 -2.45
N VAL A 43 8.64 0.69 -2.67
CA VAL A 43 8.69 -0.32 -1.60
C VAL A 43 10.02 -1.03 -1.74
N SER A 44 10.69 -1.33 -0.65
CA SER A 44 11.84 -2.24 -0.67
C SER A 44 11.47 -3.46 0.17
N ASP A 45 11.05 -4.52 -0.52
CA ASP A 45 10.64 -5.75 0.15
C ASP A 45 11.68 -6.84 -0.06
N VAL A 46 12.35 -7.21 1.04
CA VAL A 46 13.36 -8.26 1.08
C VAL A 46 12.87 -9.51 1.83
N GLY A 47 11.54 -9.69 1.91
CA GLY A 47 10.88 -10.79 2.63
C GLY A 47 10.04 -10.34 3.83
N SER A 48 9.90 -9.04 4.04
CA SER A 48 9.05 -8.44 5.07
C SER A 48 7.55 -8.52 4.74
N GLY A 49 7.21 -8.68 3.46
CA GLY A 49 5.83 -8.71 2.97
C GLY A 49 5.24 -7.33 2.70
N GLY A 50 6.07 -6.29 2.57
CA GLY A 50 5.66 -4.94 2.25
C GLY A 50 4.81 -4.85 0.97
N LEU A 51 5.17 -5.59 -0.08
CA LEU A 51 4.40 -5.60 -1.34
C LEU A 51 3.00 -6.19 -1.15
N SER A 52 2.92 -7.32 -0.47
CA SER A 52 1.64 -7.97 -0.16
C SER A 52 0.73 -7.07 0.65
N VAL A 53 1.28 -6.33 1.62
CA VAL A 53 0.52 -5.39 2.45
C VAL A 53 0.04 -4.18 1.64
N MET A 54 0.89 -3.59 0.79
CA MET A 54 0.45 -2.49 -0.09
C MET A 54 -0.69 -2.94 -1.01
N HIS A 55 -0.61 -4.17 -1.51
CA HIS A 55 -1.64 -4.74 -2.35
C HIS A 55 -2.98 -4.91 -1.62
N GLN A 56 -2.96 -5.45 -0.40
CA GLN A 56 -4.17 -5.63 0.41
C GLN A 56 -4.81 -4.28 0.76
N ILE A 57 -4.00 -3.28 1.10
CA ILE A 57 -4.49 -1.92 1.38
C ILE A 57 -5.16 -1.33 0.14
N ALA A 58 -4.51 -1.43 -1.03
CA ALA A 58 -5.07 -0.92 -2.28
C ALA A 58 -6.37 -1.65 -2.66
N GLN A 59 -6.41 -2.98 -2.53
CA GLN A 59 -7.57 -3.82 -2.81
C GLN A 59 -8.79 -3.39 -2.00
N GLU A 60 -8.61 -3.31 -0.67
CA GLU A 60 -9.69 -2.93 0.25
C GLU A 60 -10.16 -1.50 -0.03
N THR A 61 -9.22 -0.58 -0.24
CA THR A 61 -9.53 0.85 -0.40
C THR A 61 -10.21 1.15 -1.74
N LEU A 62 -9.73 0.55 -2.84
CA LEU A 62 -10.33 0.72 -4.17
C LEU A 62 -11.62 -0.09 -4.32
N LYS A 63 -11.90 -1.02 -3.40
CA LYS A 63 -12.98 -2.01 -3.52
C LYS A 63 -12.91 -2.76 -4.86
N ALA A 64 -11.69 -3.12 -5.24
CA ALA A 64 -11.37 -3.75 -6.51
C ALA A 64 -10.72 -5.11 -6.28
N ASP A 65 -10.96 -6.07 -7.16
CA ASP A 65 -10.30 -7.37 -7.09
C ASP A 65 -8.80 -7.24 -7.32
N LYS A 66 -8.03 -8.11 -6.65
CA LYS A 66 -6.57 -8.05 -6.67
C LYS A 66 -5.99 -8.15 -8.09
N GLU A 67 -6.64 -8.91 -8.97
CA GLU A 67 -6.21 -9.14 -10.35
C GLU A 67 -6.32 -7.88 -11.23
N LEU A 68 -7.04 -6.87 -10.77
CA LEU A 68 -7.16 -5.57 -11.43
C LEU A 68 -6.13 -4.56 -10.93
N ILE A 69 -5.31 -4.91 -9.93
CA ILE A 69 -4.32 -3.99 -9.34
C ILE A 69 -2.92 -4.46 -9.73
N ASN A 70 -2.21 -3.59 -10.42
CA ASN A 70 -0.81 -3.77 -10.77
C ASN A 70 0.06 -2.82 -9.91
N ILE A 71 1.08 -3.35 -9.25
CA ILE A 71 1.97 -2.55 -8.39
C ILE A 71 3.31 -2.33 -9.08
N ILE A 72 3.69 -1.07 -9.23
CA ILE A 72 4.94 -0.59 -9.80
C ILE A 72 5.76 0.00 -8.65
N TRP A 73 6.88 -0.62 -8.29
CA TRP A 73 7.48 -0.39 -6.96
C TRP A 73 9.01 -0.27 -6.86
N ASN A 74 9.75 -0.77 -7.85
CA ASN A 74 11.21 -0.92 -7.78
C ASN A 74 11.99 -0.09 -8.80
N ASP A 75 11.36 0.93 -9.38
CA ASP A 75 12.00 1.82 -10.36
C ASP A 75 11.83 3.29 -9.96
N THR A 76 12.93 3.91 -9.53
CA THR A 76 12.96 5.31 -9.07
C THR A 76 12.64 6.33 -10.17
N SER A 77 12.65 5.93 -11.45
CA SER A 77 12.18 6.78 -12.54
C SER A 77 10.65 6.81 -12.66
N LEU A 78 9.96 5.83 -12.05
CA LEU A 78 8.51 5.66 -12.12
C LEU A 78 7.82 5.97 -10.78
N VAL A 79 8.50 5.72 -9.65
CA VAL A 79 7.90 5.87 -8.31
C VAL A 79 8.45 7.07 -7.55
N LEU A 80 7.61 7.66 -6.71
CA LEU A 80 8.00 8.73 -5.80
C LEU A 80 8.74 8.17 -4.57
N ASP A 81 9.56 9.00 -3.94
CA ASP A 81 10.23 8.66 -2.68
C ASP A 81 9.21 8.34 -1.59
N THR A 82 9.39 7.17 -0.97
CA THR A 82 8.57 6.67 0.14
C THR A 82 9.36 6.51 1.42
N GLY A 83 10.60 7.00 1.47
CA GLY A 83 11.55 6.71 2.52
C GLY A 83 12.06 5.26 2.50
N THR A 84 12.97 4.98 3.41
CA THR A 84 13.64 3.69 3.53
C THR A 84 12.72 2.60 4.11
N ALA A 85 13.03 1.34 3.78
CA ALA A 85 12.48 0.18 4.48
C ALA A 85 13.24 -0.06 5.81
N ALA A 86 13.14 0.90 6.72
CA ALA A 86 13.72 0.87 8.06
C ALA A 86 12.69 1.31 9.11
N ALA A 87 13.03 1.21 10.40
CA ALA A 87 12.19 1.70 11.51
C ALA A 87 10.74 1.16 11.52
N SER A 88 10.51 -0.03 10.96
CA SER A 88 9.19 -0.69 10.90
C SER A 88 8.07 0.20 10.33
N ARG A 89 8.41 1.12 9.43
CA ARG A 89 7.51 2.20 9.00
C ARG A 89 6.71 1.91 7.73
N GLN A 90 7.14 0.95 6.90
CA GLN A 90 6.56 0.75 5.56
C GLN A 90 5.06 0.47 5.60
N THR A 91 4.60 -0.45 6.45
CA THR A 91 3.16 -0.73 6.60
C THR A 91 2.38 0.48 7.09
N TYR A 92 2.93 1.26 8.03
CA TYR A 92 2.23 2.40 8.61
C TYR A 92 2.26 3.63 7.68
N ASN A 93 3.45 4.14 7.34
CA ASN A 93 3.60 5.36 6.54
C ASN A 93 3.28 5.11 5.07
N THR A 94 3.95 4.15 4.43
CA THR A 94 3.75 3.85 3.01
C THR A 94 2.36 3.27 2.77
N GLY A 95 1.88 2.40 3.66
CA GLY A 95 0.51 1.90 3.62
C GLY A 95 -0.54 3.01 3.72
N ASN A 96 -0.36 4.00 4.59
CA ASN A 96 -1.26 5.16 4.62
C ASN A 96 -1.17 6.02 3.36
N ALA A 97 0.02 6.17 2.75
CA ALA A 97 0.15 6.88 1.48
C ALA A 97 -0.66 6.17 0.36
N VAL A 98 -0.57 4.83 0.29
CA VAL A 98 -1.38 4.02 -0.61
C VAL A 98 -2.87 4.20 -0.33
N ARG A 99 -3.29 4.06 0.94
CA ARG A 99 -4.69 4.27 1.36
C ARG A 99 -5.21 5.63 0.89
N ILE A 100 -4.49 6.71 1.20
CA ILE A 100 -4.91 8.08 0.84
C ILE A 100 -4.99 8.27 -0.68
N ALA A 101 -4.05 7.72 -1.44
CA ALA A 101 -4.09 7.79 -2.90
C ALA A 101 -5.30 7.03 -3.47
N CYS A 102 -5.52 5.80 -2.99
CA CYS A 102 -6.65 4.95 -3.37
C CYS A 102 -8.00 5.54 -2.96
N GLU A 103 -8.13 6.14 -1.78
CA GLU A 103 -9.36 6.81 -1.32
C GLU A 103 -9.73 7.95 -2.26
N LYS A 104 -8.76 8.80 -2.63
CA LYS A 104 -9.01 9.91 -3.56
C LYS A 104 -9.51 9.44 -4.92
N LEU A 105 -8.90 8.39 -5.48
CA LEU A 105 -9.37 7.82 -6.75
C LEU A 105 -10.74 7.15 -6.58
N ARG A 106 -10.94 6.42 -5.48
CA ARG A 106 -12.21 5.76 -5.18
C ARG A 106 -13.36 6.75 -5.04
N ASP A 107 -13.11 7.91 -4.41
CA ASP A 107 -14.10 8.97 -4.30
C ASP A 107 -14.54 9.48 -5.68
N GLN A 108 -13.60 9.65 -6.62
CA GLN A 108 -13.91 10.04 -8.00
C GLN A 108 -14.71 8.97 -8.73
N ILE A 109 -14.36 7.70 -8.55
CA ILE A 109 -15.08 6.56 -9.13
C ILE A 109 -16.51 6.47 -8.57
N ASN A 110 -16.68 6.69 -7.26
CA ASN A 110 -17.99 6.66 -6.61
C ASN A 110 -18.96 7.71 -7.18
N LEU A 111 -18.46 8.83 -7.72
CA LEU A 111 -19.31 9.83 -8.40
C LEU A 111 -19.92 9.30 -9.70
N LEU A 112 -19.32 8.26 -10.30
CA LEU A 112 -19.73 7.69 -11.58
C LEU A 112 -20.57 6.43 -11.39
N ILE A 113 -20.12 5.52 -10.52
CA ILE A 113 -20.72 4.17 -10.36
C ILE A 113 -21.27 3.89 -8.96
N GLY A 114 -21.29 4.89 -8.06
CA GLY A 114 -21.66 4.70 -6.66
C GLY A 114 -20.69 3.77 -5.92
N ASP A 115 -21.15 3.12 -4.86
CA ASP A 115 -20.30 2.27 -4.01
C ASP A 115 -20.10 0.83 -4.53
N LYS A 116 -20.19 0.63 -5.85
CA LYS A 116 -20.10 -0.69 -6.50
C LYS A 116 -18.70 -1.32 -6.36
N LEU A 117 -18.64 -2.61 -6.08
CA LEU A 117 -17.39 -3.39 -6.13
C LEU A 117 -16.92 -3.55 -7.58
N ILE A 118 -15.61 -3.46 -7.81
CA ILE A 118 -14.98 -3.59 -9.13
C ILE A 118 -14.30 -4.96 -9.20
N THR A 119 -15.00 -5.97 -9.71
CA THR A 119 -14.47 -7.34 -9.76
C THR A 119 -13.99 -7.73 -11.15
N THR A 120 -14.39 -6.98 -12.17
CA THR A 120 -14.07 -7.25 -13.56
C THR A 120 -13.53 -6.00 -14.27
N LYS A 121 -12.92 -6.21 -15.44
CA LYS A 121 -12.50 -5.08 -16.31
C LYS A 121 -13.72 -4.37 -16.88
N GLU A 122 -14.81 -5.09 -17.08
CA GLU A 122 -16.07 -4.54 -17.58
C GLU A 122 -16.69 -3.54 -16.61
N ASP A 123 -16.55 -3.74 -15.29
CA ASP A 123 -16.99 -2.77 -14.29
C ASP A 123 -16.26 -1.42 -14.41
N VAL A 124 -15.03 -1.44 -14.94
CA VAL A 124 -14.25 -0.21 -15.18
C VAL A 124 -14.74 0.55 -16.41
N ASN A 125 -15.39 -0.10 -17.37
CA ASN A 125 -15.93 0.59 -18.54
C ASN A 125 -17.05 1.57 -18.19
N GLU A 126 -17.66 1.45 -17.00
CA GLU A 126 -18.64 2.41 -16.48
C GLU A 126 -17.99 3.69 -15.92
N ILE A 127 -16.66 3.72 -15.78
CA ILE A 127 -15.86 4.84 -15.23
C ILE A 127 -15.36 5.77 -16.36
N TYR A 128 -15.37 5.32 -17.62
CA TYR A 128 -14.98 6.07 -18.82
C TYR A 128 -16.20 6.47 -19.66
#